data_AF-A0A0S7EM35-F1
#
_entry.id   AF-A0A0S7EM35-F1
#
_cell.length_a   1.000
_cell.length_b   1.000
_cell.length_c   1.000
_cell.angle_alpha   90.00
_cell.angle_beta   90.00
_cell.angle_gamma   90.00
#
_symmetry.space_group_name_H-M   'P 1'
#
loop_
_entity.id
_entity.type
_entity.pdbx_description
1 polymer ?
#
loop_
_entity_poly.entity_id
_entity_poly.type
_entity_poly.pdbx_seq_one_letter_code
_entity_poly.pdbx_strand_id
1 'polypeptide(L)'
;DSLSKKVPLPFGVRNITTPRGIHGINTLDQLEDGKSYICSDTRKVKPIDLALARRRLPPWYHVRPVSSGHRTARIFPGRKNILRDSIGVIRTPKKLVVFRNGDPSIKHIVVLHKKTTPNYESILRHISELMQFHVSKLHTPNGRQINGLPGLILCSGA
;
A
#
# COMPACT_ATOMS: atom_id res chain seq x y z
N ASP A 1 -32.06 -26.33 0.68
CA ASP A 1 -31.13 -25.37 0.04
C ASP A 1 -31.51 -25.15 -1.43
N SER A 2 -32.70 -24.60 -1.65
CA SER A 2 -33.41 -24.65 -2.94
C SER A 2 -33.47 -23.30 -3.64
N LEU A 3 -33.28 -22.19 -2.91
CA LEU A 3 -33.23 -20.83 -3.45
C LEU A 3 -31.83 -20.49 -4.00
N SER A 4 -30.79 -20.89 -3.27
CA SER A 4 -29.36 -20.66 -3.56
C SER A 4 -28.88 -21.29 -4.86
N LYS A 5 -29.51 -22.40 -5.28
CA LYS A 5 -29.25 -23.08 -6.55
C LYS A 5 -29.96 -22.43 -7.74
N LYS A 6 -31.09 -21.76 -7.49
CA LYS A 6 -31.94 -21.16 -8.53
C LYS A 6 -31.48 -19.75 -8.91
N VAL A 7 -30.79 -19.04 -8.01
CA VAL A 7 -30.24 -17.71 -8.28
C VAL A 7 -28.77 -17.65 -7.85
N PRO A 8 -27.81 -17.63 -8.79
CA PRO A 8 -26.39 -17.55 -8.45
C PRO A 8 -26.08 -16.12 -7.99
N LEU A 9 -26.24 -15.85 -6.70
CA LEU A 9 -25.78 -14.62 -6.07
C LEU A 9 -24.29 -14.78 -5.70
N PRO A 10 -23.37 -14.05 -6.36
CA PRO A 10 -21.94 -14.20 -6.12
C PRO A 10 -21.47 -13.68 -4.75
N PHE A 11 -22.29 -12.88 -4.04
CA PHE A 11 -21.89 -12.17 -2.82
C PHE A 11 -22.83 -12.40 -1.61
N GLY A 12 -23.51 -13.54 -1.54
CA GLY A 12 -24.41 -13.87 -0.43
C GLY A 12 -23.76 -14.71 0.68
N VAL A 13 -24.08 -14.42 1.94
CA VAL A 13 -23.77 -15.30 3.08
C VAL A 13 -24.64 -16.56 2.97
N ARG A 14 -24.03 -17.74 3.05
CA ARG A 14 -24.70 -19.05 2.89
C ARG A 14 -24.58 -19.94 4.12
N ASN A 15 -23.65 -19.63 5.00
CA ASN A 15 -23.36 -20.46 6.16
C ASN A 15 -23.06 -19.57 7.36
N ILE A 16 -23.63 -19.94 8.50
CA ILE A 16 -23.32 -19.33 9.79
C ILE A 16 -22.70 -20.41 10.64
N THR A 17 -21.57 -20.12 11.28
CA THR A 17 -20.87 -21.07 12.14
C THR A 17 -20.43 -20.41 13.43
N THR A 18 -20.18 -21.23 14.43
CA THR A 18 -19.49 -20.79 15.65
C THR A 18 -18.09 -20.25 15.33
N PRO A 19 -17.50 -19.39 16.18
CA PRO A 19 -16.19 -18.75 15.95
C PRO A 19 -15.03 -19.73 15.72
N ARG A 20 -15.15 -20.92 16.32
CA ARG A 20 -14.17 -22.00 16.13
C ARG A 20 -14.31 -22.72 14.78
N GLY A 21 -15.35 -22.41 13.99
CA GLY A 21 -15.61 -23.03 12.68
C GLY A 21 -16.05 -24.50 12.74
N ILE A 22 -16.38 -25.01 13.92
CA ILE A 22 -16.68 -26.44 14.15
C ILE A 22 -18.17 -26.73 14.00
N HIS A 23 -19.02 -25.87 14.57
CA HIS A 23 -20.46 -26.05 14.59
C HIS A 23 -21.16 -25.08 13.65
N GLY A 24 -21.96 -25.60 12.71
CA GLY A 24 -22.80 -24.84 11.78
C GLY A 24 -24.19 -24.62 12.34
N ILE A 25 -24.72 -23.43 12.10
CA ILE A 25 -25.99 -22.95 12.64
C ILE A 25 -27.03 -22.94 11.54
N ASN A 26 -28.09 -23.73 11.75
CA ASN A 26 -29.14 -23.94 10.75
C ASN A 26 -30.51 -23.41 11.19
N THR A 27 -30.71 -23.19 12.49
CA THR A 27 -31.96 -22.68 13.08
C THR A 27 -31.69 -21.52 14.02
N LEU A 28 -32.72 -20.70 14.28
CA LEU A 28 -32.61 -19.55 15.18
C LEU A 28 -32.42 -19.96 16.64
N ASP A 29 -32.94 -21.12 17.05
CA ASP A 29 -32.84 -21.63 18.42
C ASP A 29 -31.40 -21.96 18.85
N GLN A 30 -30.50 -22.09 17.88
CA GLN A 30 -29.07 -22.34 18.10
C GLN A 30 -28.28 -21.02 18.28
N LEU A 31 -28.92 -19.87 18.08
CA LEU A 31 -28.34 -18.56 18.34
C LEU A 31 -28.62 -18.15 19.78
N GLU A 32 -27.57 -17.72 20.46
CA GLU A 32 -27.62 -17.27 21.85
C GLU A 32 -27.21 -15.80 21.92
N ASP A 33 -27.89 -15.06 22.80
CA ASP A 33 -27.60 -13.65 23.02
C ASP A 33 -26.18 -13.44 23.56
N GLY A 34 -25.54 -12.35 23.14
CA GLY A 34 -24.17 -12.01 23.53
C GLY A 34 -23.06 -12.87 22.91
N LYS A 35 -23.37 -13.90 22.11
CA LYS A 35 -22.37 -14.71 21.41
C LYS A 35 -22.01 -14.13 20.04
N SER A 36 -20.86 -14.54 19.53
CA SER A 36 -20.35 -14.15 18.21
C SER A 36 -20.40 -15.32 17.25
N TYR A 37 -20.64 -15.05 15.97
CA TYR A 37 -20.79 -16.06 14.92
C TYR A 37 -20.06 -15.61 13.65
N ILE A 38 -19.63 -16.57 12.83
CA ILE A 38 -18.95 -16.33 11.55
C ILE A 38 -19.94 -16.54 10.41
N CYS A 39 -20.11 -15.51 9.58
CA CYS A 39 -20.88 -15.54 8.35
C CYS A 39 -19.95 -15.77 7.17
N SER A 40 -20.18 -16.81 6.37
CA SER A 40 -19.40 -17.11 5.16
C SER A 40 -20.29 -17.47 3.97
N ASP A 41 -19.76 -17.21 2.78
CA ASP A 41 -20.30 -17.68 1.49
C ASP A 41 -19.88 -19.13 1.18
N THR A 42 -18.72 -19.54 1.73
CA THR A 42 -18.11 -20.86 1.55
C THR A 42 -18.42 -21.79 2.73
N ARG A 43 -18.55 -23.09 2.43
CA ARG A 43 -18.79 -24.14 3.45
C ARG A 43 -17.57 -24.41 4.35
N LYS A 44 -16.37 -24.06 3.90
CA LYS A 44 -15.13 -24.25 4.66
C LYS A 44 -14.76 -22.96 5.38
N VAL A 45 -15.18 -22.85 6.64
CA VAL A 45 -14.86 -21.71 7.49
C VAL A 45 -13.50 -21.93 8.15
N LYS A 46 -12.65 -20.90 8.14
CA LYS A 46 -11.42 -20.90 8.93
C LYS A 46 -11.77 -20.44 10.34
N PRO A 47 -11.33 -21.14 11.40
CA PRO A 47 -11.49 -20.66 12.77
C PRO A 47 -10.87 -19.27 12.90
N ILE A 48 -11.59 -18.35 13.53
CA ILE A 48 -11.09 -16.99 13.79
C ILE A 48 -10.94 -16.85 15.29
N ASP A 49 -9.76 -16.42 15.73
CA ASP A 49 -9.57 -15.97 17.09
C ASP A 49 -10.27 -14.61 17.27
N LEU A 50 -11.40 -14.63 17.97
CA LEU A 50 -12.21 -13.44 18.23
C LEU A 50 -11.46 -12.39 19.04
N ALA A 51 -10.55 -12.79 19.94
CA ALA A 51 -9.77 -11.84 20.73
C ALA A 51 -8.86 -11.01 19.80
N LEU A 52 -8.27 -11.65 18.79
CA LEU A 52 -7.51 -10.96 17.75
C LEU A 52 -8.39 -10.15 16.80
N ALA A 53 -9.56 -10.67 16.40
CA ALA A 53 -10.46 -9.98 15.48
C ALA A 53 -11.07 -8.69 16.07
N ARG A 54 -11.26 -8.64 17.39
CA ARG A 54 -11.76 -7.46 18.11
C ARG A 54 -10.68 -6.39 18.31
N ARG A 55 -9.39 -6.71 18.08
CA ARG A 55 -8.33 -5.70 18.16
C ARG A 55 -8.55 -4.70 17.04
N ARG A 56 -8.71 -3.43 17.44
CA ARG A 56 -8.77 -2.32 16.50
C ARG A 56 -7.43 -2.27 15.76
N LEU A 57 -7.46 -2.66 14.49
CA LEU A 57 -6.29 -2.53 13.64
C LEU A 57 -5.95 -1.03 13.52
N PRO A 58 -4.66 -0.68 13.42
CA PRO A 58 -4.26 0.71 13.32
C PRO A 58 -4.95 1.41 12.13
N PRO A 59 -5.13 2.74 12.17
CA PRO A 59 -5.85 3.48 11.11
C PRO A 59 -5.29 3.29 9.70
N TRP A 60 -4.02 2.90 9.54
CA TRP A 60 -3.43 2.60 8.23
C TRP A 60 -3.80 1.20 7.68
N TYR A 61 -4.49 0.37 8.45
CA TYR A 61 -4.84 -1.01 8.11
C TYR A 61 -6.27 -1.16 7.58
N HIS A 62 -6.97 -0.06 7.24
CA HIS A 62 -8.26 -0.18 6.58
C HIS A 62 -8.09 -0.87 5.22
N VAL A 63 -8.47 -2.15 5.17
CA VAL A 63 -8.56 -2.93 3.94
C VAL A 63 -9.58 -2.22 3.07
N ARG A 64 -9.10 -1.49 2.05
CA ARG A 64 -10.01 -0.92 1.05
C ARG A 64 -10.85 -2.06 0.48
N PRO A 65 -12.19 -1.93 0.40
CA PRO A 65 -13.04 -2.99 -0.13
C PRO A 65 -12.52 -3.38 -1.50
N VAL A 66 -12.36 -4.69 -1.69
CA VAL A 66 -11.87 -5.30 -2.93
C VAL A 66 -12.83 -4.90 -4.05
N SER A 67 -12.44 -3.90 -4.84
CA SER A 67 -13.02 -3.74 -6.16
C SER A 67 -12.55 -4.92 -7.02
N SER A 68 -13.48 -5.50 -7.76
CA SER A 68 -13.42 -6.81 -8.44
C SER A 68 -12.36 -6.97 -9.55
N GLY A 69 -11.26 -6.22 -9.53
CA GLY A 69 -10.26 -6.18 -10.61
C GLY A 69 -8.83 -6.59 -10.27
N HIS A 70 -8.46 -6.80 -9.00
CA HIS A 70 -7.06 -7.08 -8.66
C HIS A 70 -6.89 -8.39 -7.89
N ARG A 71 -6.41 -9.41 -8.60
CA ARG A 71 -5.71 -10.56 -8.02
C ARG A 71 -4.47 -10.03 -7.28
N THR A 72 -4.64 -9.66 -6.01
CA THR A 72 -3.52 -9.25 -5.17
C THR A 72 -2.95 -10.48 -4.50
N ALA A 73 -1.66 -10.67 -4.74
CA ALA A 73 -0.81 -11.57 -3.99
C ALA A 73 -1.05 -11.35 -2.49
N ARG A 74 -1.20 -12.46 -1.76
CA ARG A 74 -1.19 -12.48 -0.30
C ARG A 74 0.16 -11.92 0.15
N ILE A 75 0.19 -10.67 0.61
CA ILE A 75 1.38 -10.09 1.21
C ILE A 75 1.38 -10.51 2.68
N PHE A 76 2.08 -11.62 2.94
CA PHE A 76 2.64 -11.88 4.27
C PHE A 76 3.76 -10.84 4.53
N PRO A 77 3.86 -10.24 5.72
CA PRO A 77 4.92 -9.31 6.04
C PRO A 77 6.19 -10.13 6.31
N GLY A 78 7.05 -10.27 5.29
CA GLY A 78 8.30 -11.02 5.45
C GLY A 78 9.20 -11.08 4.21
N ARG A 79 8.71 -10.70 3.02
CA ARG A 79 9.54 -10.64 1.81
C ARG A 79 9.76 -9.21 1.34
N LYS A 80 10.88 -8.67 1.82
CA LYS A 80 11.85 -7.84 1.08
C LYS A 80 11.44 -7.61 -0.38
N ASN A 81 10.66 -6.56 -0.66
CA ASN A 81 10.38 -6.09 -2.02
C ASN A 81 11.57 -5.27 -2.57
N ILE A 82 12.79 -5.77 -2.37
CA ILE A 82 14.03 -5.13 -2.85
C ILE A 82 14.21 -5.40 -4.36
N LEU A 83 13.50 -6.37 -4.94
CA LEU A 83 13.78 -6.86 -6.30
C LEU A 83 12.91 -6.25 -7.42
N ARG A 84 11.97 -5.34 -7.13
CA ARG A 84 11.12 -4.71 -8.18
C ARG A 84 11.29 -3.20 -8.37
N ASP A 85 12.26 -2.59 -7.68
CA ASP A 85 12.64 -1.18 -7.89
C ASP A 85 13.80 -1.01 -8.89
N SER A 86 14.22 -2.09 -9.55
CA SER A 86 15.27 -2.08 -10.59
C SER A 86 14.85 -1.39 -11.90
N ILE A 87 13.60 -0.92 -12.00
CA ILE A 87 13.13 -0.08 -13.09
C ILE A 87 12.59 1.18 -12.43
N GLY A 88 13.38 2.27 -12.48
CA GLY A 88 13.16 3.55 -11.80
C GLY A 88 11.83 4.23 -12.12
N VAL A 89 10.73 3.65 -11.62
CA VAL A 89 9.38 4.15 -11.76
C VAL A 89 8.96 4.67 -10.40
N ILE A 90 8.84 5.99 -10.29
CA ILE A 90 8.27 6.66 -9.12
C ILE A 90 6.83 6.13 -8.95
N ARG A 91 6.61 5.21 -8.01
CA ARG A 91 5.27 4.66 -7.72
C ARG A 91 4.48 5.58 -6.79
N THR A 92 5.19 6.27 -5.90
CA THR A 92 4.66 7.20 -4.90
C THR A 92 5.38 8.53 -5.05
N PRO A 93 4.68 9.67 -4.94
CA PRO A 93 5.34 10.97 -4.93
C PRO A 93 6.46 11.01 -3.89
N LYS A 94 7.63 11.51 -4.28
CA LYS A 94 8.83 11.50 -3.43
C LYS A 94 9.29 12.92 -3.15
N LYS A 95 9.46 13.27 -1.87
CA LYS A 95 10.01 14.57 -1.45
C LYS A 95 11.54 14.47 -1.40
N LEU A 96 12.21 15.46 -2.00
CA LEU A 96 13.66 15.62 -1.98
C LEU A 96 14.00 16.97 -1.36
N VAL A 97 14.98 16.99 -0.46
CA VAL A 97 15.56 18.24 0.05
C VAL A 97 16.84 18.49 -0.73
N VAL A 98 16.90 19.64 -1.40
CA VAL A 98 18.06 20.06 -2.20
C VAL A 98 18.69 21.28 -1.56
N PHE A 99 20.02 21.30 -1.52
CA PHE A 99 20.83 22.35 -0.92
C PHE A 99 21.73 23.00 -1.98
N ARG A 100 22.03 24.29 -1.81
CA ARG A 100 23.03 24.95 -2.63
C ARG A 100 24.43 24.47 -2.25
N ASN A 101 25.27 24.17 -3.25
CA ASN A 101 26.65 23.79 -3.01
C ASN A 101 27.45 24.98 -2.41
N GLY A 102 28.13 24.73 -1.29
CA GLY A 102 28.88 25.76 -0.55
C GLY A 102 28.07 26.60 0.43
N ASP A 103 26.73 26.56 0.38
CA ASP A 103 25.87 27.26 1.33
C ASP A 103 24.65 26.39 1.71
N PRO A 104 24.72 25.65 2.83
CA PRO A 104 23.62 24.78 3.28
C PRO A 104 22.42 25.56 3.83
N SER A 105 22.53 26.88 4.02
CA SER A 105 21.42 27.73 4.49
C SER A 105 20.30 27.81 3.45
N ILE A 106 20.67 27.74 2.17
CA ILE A 106 19.73 27.74 1.05
C ILE A 106 19.31 26.30 0.75
N LYS A 107 18.09 25.96 1.17
CA LYS A 107 17.47 24.65 0.94
C LYS A 107 16.04 24.77 0.43
N HIS A 108 15.66 23.89 -0.48
CA HIS A 108 14.29 23.79 -0.99
C HIS A 108 13.81 22.34 -0.99
N ILE A 109 12.49 22.17 -0.88
CA ILE A 109 11.84 20.87 -0.95
C ILE A 109 11.22 20.71 -2.34
N VAL A 110 11.65 19.70 -3.07
CA VAL A 110 11.16 19.36 -4.42
C VAL A 110 10.36 18.07 -4.34
N VAL A 111 9.17 18.05 -4.92
CA VAL A 111 8.32 16.85 -4.94
C VAL A 111 8.34 16.22 -6.33
N LEU A 112 8.84 14.99 -6.42
CA LEU A 112 8.86 14.21 -7.65
C LEU A 112 7.55 13.41 -7.78
N HIS A 113 6.76 13.70 -8.81
CA HIS A 113 5.51 12.99 -9.12
C HIS A 113 5.63 12.16 -10.39
N LYS A 114 5.13 10.91 -10.39
CA LYS A 114 5.15 10.01 -11.56
C LYS A 114 4.67 10.65 -12.87
N LYS A 115 3.61 11.47 -12.80
CA LYS A 115 2.98 12.09 -13.98
C LYS A 115 3.67 13.39 -14.41
N THR A 116 4.46 13.99 -13.53
CA THR A 116 4.92 15.39 -13.68
C THR A 116 6.44 15.51 -13.77
N THR A 117 7.21 14.47 -13.45
CA THR A 117 8.67 14.46 -13.67
C THR A 117 9.00 13.79 -15.01
N PRO A 118 9.26 14.56 -16.08
CA PRO A 118 9.43 14.00 -17.41
C PRO A 118 10.82 13.37 -17.58
N ASN A 119 11.89 14.09 -17.22
CA ASN A 119 13.28 13.67 -17.39
C ASN A 119 14.18 14.32 -16.32
N TYR A 120 15.44 13.86 -16.25
CA TYR A 120 16.43 14.42 -15.32
C TYR A 120 16.72 15.90 -15.58
N GLU A 121 16.80 16.29 -16.86
CA GLU A 121 17.11 17.67 -17.27
C GLU A 121 16.04 18.68 -16.85
N SER A 122 14.76 18.36 -16.97
CA SER A 122 13.66 19.21 -16.53
C SER A 122 13.61 19.35 -15.02
N ILE A 123 14.05 18.33 -14.28
CA ILE A 123 14.23 18.45 -12.83
C ILE A 123 15.35 19.45 -12.53
N LEU A 124 16.48 19.38 -13.24
CA LEU A 124 17.56 20.36 -13.09
C LEU A 124 17.11 21.78 -13.41
N ARG A 125 16.33 21.97 -14.49
CA ARG A 125 15.74 23.26 -14.87
C ARG A 125 14.81 23.80 -13.79
N HIS A 126 13.91 22.96 -13.28
CA HIS A 126 13.00 23.34 -12.19
C HIS A 126 13.76 23.72 -10.91
N ILE A 127 14.80 22.97 -10.56
CA ILE A 127 15.65 23.31 -9.41
C ILE A 127 16.41 24.61 -9.67
N SER A 128 16.86 24.86 -10.91
CA SER A 128 17.54 26.10 -11.28
C SER A 128 16.63 27.31 -11.08
N GLU A 129 15.36 27.20 -11.48
CA GLU A 129 14.33 28.21 -11.23
C GLU A 129 14.09 28.44 -9.74
N LEU A 130 13.99 27.36 -8.95
CA LEU A 130 13.80 27.47 -7.49
C LEU A 130 14.99 28.12 -6.78
N MET A 131 16.20 27.82 -7.22
CA MET A 131 17.43 28.27 -6.59
C MET A 131 17.95 29.61 -7.12
N GLN A 132 17.37 30.13 -8.21
CA GLN A 132 17.81 31.34 -8.89
C GLN A 132 19.28 31.27 -9.35
N PHE A 133 19.77 30.07 -9.70
CA PHE A 133 21.08 29.87 -10.33
C PHE A 133 21.08 28.64 -11.24
N HIS A 134 22.00 28.57 -12.20
CA HIS A 134 22.07 27.45 -13.13
C HIS A 134 22.58 26.16 -12.46
N VAL A 135 21.73 25.14 -12.38
CA VAL A 135 22.06 23.82 -11.82
C VAL A 135 22.28 22.82 -12.94
N SER A 136 23.52 22.36 -13.11
CA SER A 136 23.88 21.36 -14.13
C SER A 136 24.05 19.95 -13.56
N LYS A 137 24.33 19.81 -12.26
CA LYS A 137 24.62 18.53 -11.61
C LYS A 137 24.04 18.48 -10.20
N LEU A 138 23.57 17.30 -9.80
CA LEU A 138 23.17 17.01 -8.44
C LEU A 138 24.13 16.01 -7.82
N HIS A 139 24.44 16.23 -6.54
CA HIS A 139 25.28 15.36 -5.75
C HIS A 139 24.51 14.90 -4.51
N THR A 140 24.77 13.66 -4.12
CA THR A 140 24.38 13.12 -2.81
C THR A 140 25.18 13.79 -1.69
N PRO A 141 24.72 13.73 -0.43
CA PRO A 141 25.49 14.22 0.71
C PRO A 141 26.86 13.52 0.85
N ASN A 142 27.02 12.31 0.31
CA ASN A 142 28.29 11.58 0.28
C ASN A 142 29.21 12.00 -0.88
N GLY A 143 28.89 13.09 -1.59
CA GLY A 143 29.68 13.63 -2.71
C GLY A 143 29.51 12.90 -4.05
N ARG A 144 28.81 11.75 -4.08
CA ARG A 144 28.56 11.01 -5.33
C ARG A 144 27.61 11.77 -6.23
N GLN A 145 27.99 11.92 -7.50
CA GLN A 145 27.15 12.53 -8.52
C GLN A 145 25.96 11.63 -8.86
N ILE A 146 24.79 12.24 -9.01
CA ILE A 146 23.56 11.56 -9.42
C ILE A 146 23.48 11.59 -10.95
N ASN A 147 23.59 10.41 -11.56
CA ASN A 147 23.50 10.26 -13.02
C ASN A 147 22.07 9.85 -13.41
N GLY A 148 21.23 10.84 -13.70
CA GLY A 148 19.89 10.62 -14.24
C GLY A 148 18.80 10.34 -13.20
N LEU A 149 17.60 10.10 -13.73
CA LEU A 149 16.39 9.90 -12.93
C LEU A 149 16.47 8.64 -12.03
N PRO A 150 16.98 7.48 -12.47
CA PRO A 150 17.10 6.30 -11.59
C PRO A 150 17.97 6.59 -10.37
N GLY A 151 19.10 7.28 -10.54
CA GLY A 151 19.95 7.70 -9.42
C GLY A 151 19.18 8.56 -8.43
N LEU A 152 18.43 9.55 -8.92
CA LEU A 152 17.64 10.46 -8.09
C LEU A 152 16.52 9.73 -7.30
N ILE A 153 15.90 8.72 -7.91
CA ILE A 153 14.90 7.86 -7.26
C ILE A 153 15.54 7.01 -6.17
N LEU A 154 16.75 6.50 -6.40
CA LEU A 154 17.47 5.66 -5.44
C LEU A 154 18.04 6.45 -4.25
N CYS A 155 18.27 7.76 -4.38
CA CYS A 155 18.75 8.62 -3.29
C CYS A 155 17.67 8.91 -2.22
N SER A 156 16.78 7.96 -1.91
CA SER A 156 15.76 8.09 -0.86
C SER A 156 16.34 7.68 0.48
N GLY A 157 16.46 8.62 1.41
CA GLY A 157 16.67 8.32 2.82
C GLY A 157 18.11 8.52 3.30
N ALA A 158 18.34 9.69 3.90
CA ALA A 158 18.76 9.77 5.29
C ALA A 158 17.75 10.69 5.99
#